data_AF-A0A6A4SI64-F1
#
_entry.id   AF-A0A6A4SI64-F1
#
_cell.length_a   1.000
_cell.length_b   1.000
_cell.length_c   1.000
_cell.angle_alpha   90.00
_cell.angle_beta   90.00
_cell.angle_gamma   90.00
#
_symmetry.space_group_name_H-M   'P 1'
#
loop_
_entity.id
_entity.type
_entity.pdbx_description
1 polymer ?
#
loop_
_entity_poly.entity_id
_entity_poly.type
_entity_poly.pdbx_seq_one_letter_code
_entity_poly.pdbx_strand_id
1 'polypeptide(L)'
;MNSMSANRAPVLAMTKSKTQSEDALKNLLEKRRLSVEAQRISSIVENCISQLEIAATLPAILCLNSDSSVVDEELMRALRKHQLSETRLERETLECIEQESEGEDEEARKRVKTPLEKDIKDSVRDLLRLLRSCPDAISGLREEQGMEVGESECELIMVLKMFHSHMVDKLQTSLDEDLQRVLSKPLSSPPAQDLEHITLLREEVATAEKQVDAKVRHELDVGEALTYEIVVNYMCNLHI
;
A
#
# COMPACT_ATOMS: atom_id res chain seq x y z
N MET A 1 25.30 72.08 -47.88
CA MET A 1 24.24 73.06 -47.52
C MET A 1 22.93 72.32 -47.39
N ASN A 2 22.09 72.80 -46.47
CA ASN A 2 20.73 72.37 -46.10
C ASN A 2 20.61 71.31 -44.99
N SER A 3 20.49 71.89 -43.80
CA SER A 3 20.01 71.42 -42.51
C SER A 3 18.47 71.26 -42.43
N MET A 4 18.04 70.71 -41.28
CA MET A 4 16.70 70.69 -40.63
C MET A 4 15.93 69.36 -40.75
N SER A 5 15.23 68.82 -39.75
CA SER A 5 15.12 69.01 -38.29
C SER A 5 14.08 67.95 -37.80
N ALA A 6 14.06 67.67 -36.48
CA ALA A 6 13.02 66.96 -35.71
C ALA A 6 13.00 65.41 -35.88
N ASN A 7 12.89 64.57 -34.84
CA ASN A 7 12.25 64.71 -33.53
C ASN A 7 12.77 63.66 -32.54
N ARG A 8 12.65 63.95 -31.23
CA ARG A 8 13.09 63.14 -30.08
C ARG A 8 11.89 62.36 -29.53
N ALA A 9 12.03 61.04 -29.28
CA ALA A 9 11.36 60.32 -28.18
C ALA A 9 11.94 58.90 -28.03
N PRO A 10 12.29 58.43 -26.82
CA PRO A 10 12.67 57.05 -26.55
C PRO A 10 11.42 56.22 -26.18
N VAL A 11 11.16 55.15 -26.91
CA VAL A 11 10.12 54.17 -26.54
C VAL A 11 10.69 53.23 -25.48
N LEU A 12 10.18 53.42 -24.27
CA LEU A 12 10.27 52.52 -23.13
C LEU A 12 9.50 51.21 -23.39
N ALA A 13 9.86 50.21 -22.59
CA ALA A 13 9.05 49.07 -22.15
C ALA A 13 9.20 47.77 -22.97
N MET A 14 9.92 46.78 -22.44
CA MET A 14 9.47 45.80 -21.42
C MET A 14 9.03 44.50 -22.08
N THR A 15 9.98 43.71 -22.60
CA THR A 15 9.69 42.34 -23.07
C THR A 15 10.82 41.35 -22.78
N LYS A 16 11.60 41.56 -21.70
CA LYS A 16 12.65 40.61 -21.30
C LYS A 16 12.51 39.99 -19.91
N SER A 17 11.48 40.35 -19.14
CA SER A 17 11.31 39.82 -17.76
C SER A 17 10.38 38.62 -17.64
N LYS A 18 9.63 38.23 -18.69
CA LYS A 18 8.65 37.14 -18.57
C LYS A 18 9.25 35.74 -18.73
N THR A 19 10.27 35.57 -19.56
CA THR A 19 10.88 34.27 -19.85
C THR A 19 11.88 33.78 -18.80
N GLN A 20 12.51 34.68 -18.04
CA GLN A 20 13.39 34.28 -16.92
C GLN A 20 12.62 33.78 -15.70
N SER A 21 11.36 34.21 -15.52
CA SER A 21 10.53 33.85 -14.36
C SER A 21 10.00 32.42 -14.45
N GLU A 22 9.65 31.93 -15.64
CA GLU A 22 9.13 30.57 -15.82
C GLU A 22 10.23 29.51 -15.71
N ASP A 23 11.43 29.78 -16.24
CA ASP A 23 12.57 28.88 -16.03
C ASP A 23 13.06 28.92 -14.58
N ALA A 24 13.04 30.07 -13.91
CA ALA A 24 13.37 30.14 -12.49
C ALA A 24 12.33 29.43 -11.59
N LEU A 25 11.04 29.52 -11.93
CA LEU A 25 9.96 28.78 -11.25
C LEU A 25 10.01 27.28 -11.55
N LYS A 26 10.33 26.89 -12.79
CA LYS A 26 10.58 25.47 -13.15
C LYS A 26 11.80 24.92 -12.43
N ASN A 27 12.89 25.69 -12.32
CA ASN A 27 14.07 25.29 -11.53
C ASN A 27 13.81 25.27 -10.01
N LEU A 28 12.85 26.06 -9.50
CA LEU A 28 12.39 26.02 -8.10
C LEU A 28 11.46 24.84 -7.81
N LEU A 29 10.63 24.46 -8.78
CA LEU A 29 9.81 23.25 -8.78
C LEU A 29 10.64 21.98 -9.06
N GLU A 30 11.75 22.11 -9.78
CA GLU A 30 12.75 21.07 -9.94
C GLU A 30 13.53 20.88 -8.63
N LYS A 31 12.97 20.04 -7.77
CA LYS A 31 13.64 19.39 -6.64
C LYS A 31 14.22 20.37 -5.63
N ARG A 32 13.32 21.00 -4.86
CA ARG A 32 13.70 21.44 -3.52
C ARG A 32 14.22 20.21 -2.77
N ARG A 33 15.54 20.17 -2.53
CA ARG A 33 16.18 19.02 -1.89
C ARG A 33 15.65 18.87 -0.47
N LEU A 34 15.36 17.62 -0.08
CA LEU A 34 15.04 17.30 1.30
C LEU A 34 16.14 17.83 2.23
N SER A 35 15.74 18.28 3.42
CA SER A 35 16.72 18.53 4.48
C SER A 35 17.50 17.24 4.78
N VAL A 36 18.69 17.34 5.38
CA VAL A 36 19.50 16.16 5.73
C VAL A 36 18.70 15.20 6.62
N GLU A 37 17.91 15.71 7.55
CA GLU A 37 17.07 14.89 8.42
C GLU A 37 15.89 14.27 7.66
N ALA A 38 15.22 15.03 6.79
CA ALA A 38 14.14 14.50 5.95
C ALA A 38 14.63 13.42 4.98
N GLN A 39 15.83 13.58 4.42
CA GLN A 39 16.48 12.57 3.59
C GLN A 39 16.81 11.32 4.40
N ARG A 40 17.27 11.47 5.65
CA ARG A 40 17.56 10.36 6.55
C ARG A 40 16.29 9.59 6.89
N ILE A 41 15.20 10.28 7.21
CA ILE A 41 13.89 9.67 7.45
C ILE A 41 13.39 8.95 6.19
N SER A 42 13.46 9.59 5.01
CA SER A 42 13.11 8.99 3.73
C SER A 42 13.85 7.67 3.50
N SER A 43 15.18 7.67 3.69
CA SER A 43 16.01 6.48 3.51
C SER A 43 15.68 5.36 4.51
N ILE A 44 15.30 5.69 5.74
CA ILE A 44 14.85 4.70 6.73
C ILE A 44 13.54 4.05 6.25
N VAL A 45 12.57 4.86 5.81
CA VAL A 45 11.27 4.36 5.32
C VAL A 45 11.45 3.51 4.06
N GLU A 46 12.27 3.95 3.10
CA GLU A 46 12.62 3.17 1.91
C GLU A 46 13.21 1.81 2.29
N ASN A 47 14.17 1.78 3.22
CA ASN A 47 14.78 0.53 3.69
C ASN A 47 13.78 -0.39 4.41
N CYS A 48 12.82 0.18 5.16
CA CYS A 48 11.73 -0.59 5.75
C CYS A 48 10.81 -1.21 4.69
N ILE A 49 10.45 -0.45 3.66
CA ILE A 49 9.65 -0.94 2.54
C ILE A 49 10.37 -2.09 1.85
N SER A 50 11.65 -1.92 1.49
CA SER A 50 12.43 -2.99 0.85
C SER A 50 12.57 -4.24 1.71
N GLN A 51 12.72 -4.10 3.03
CA GLN A 51 12.76 -5.25 3.94
C GLN A 51 11.42 -5.99 3.98
N LEU A 52 10.31 -5.25 3.98
CA LEU A 52 8.97 -5.84 3.94
C LEU A 52 8.72 -6.56 2.61
N GLU A 53 9.14 -5.98 1.49
CA GLU A 53 9.08 -6.63 0.17
C GLU A 53 9.87 -7.94 0.13
N ILE A 54 11.10 -7.93 0.66
CA ILE A 54 11.92 -9.14 0.78
C ILE A 54 11.20 -10.18 1.62
N ALA A 55 10.74 -9.81 2.82
CA ALA A 55 10.10 -10.73 3.75
C ALA A 55 8.80 -11.33 3.18
N ALA A 56 7.98 -10.50 2.52
CA ALA A 56 6.71 -10.91 1.93
C ALA A 56 6.90 -11.84 0.73
N THR A 57 8.00 -11.69 -0.02
CA THR A 57 8.29 -12.48 -1.22
C THR A 57 9.14 -13.71 -0.92
N LEU A 58 9.81 -13.75 0.24
CA LEU A 58 10.74 -14.82 0.61
C LEU A 58 10.12 -16.22 0.53
N PRO A 59 8.90 -16.49 1.04
CA PRO A 59 8.30 -17.82 0.92
C PRO A 59 8.15 -18.28 -0.53
N ALA A 60 7.65 -17.41 -1.40
CA ALA A 60 7.49 -17.71 -2.82
C ALA A 60 8.85 -17.98 -3.50
N ILE A 61 9.89 -17.22 -3.13
CA ILE A 61 11.26 -17.41 -3.64
C ILE A 61 11.82 -18.77 -3.23
N LEU A 62 11.59 -19.21 -1.98
CA LEU A 62 12.07 -20.50 -1.49
C LEU A 62 11.40 -21.67 -2.23
N CYS A 63 10.15 -21.50 -2.65
CA CYS A 63 9.41 -22.48 -3.44
C CYS A 63 9.72 -22.44 -4.95
N LEU A 64 10.57 -21.54 -5.43
CA LEU A 64 10.89 -21.48 -6.85
C LEU A 64 11.62 -22.73 -7.32
N ASN A 65 11.24 -23.17 -8.52
CA ASN A 65 12.00 -24.17 -9.25
C ASN A 65 13.37 -23.58 -9.62
N SER A 66 14.40 -24.14 -9.01
CA SER A 66 15.80 -23.75 -9.13
C SER A 66 16.42 -23.93 -10.53
N ASP A 67 15.62 -24.45 -11.47
CA ASP A 67 15.92 -24.65 -12.89
C ASP A 67 15.29 -23.57 -13.81
N SER A 68 14.56 -22.61 -13.24
CA SER A 68 13.97 -21.50 -13.99
C SER A 68 15.06 -20.58 -14.55
N SER A 69 15.10 -20.38 -15.87
CA SER A 69 16.10 -19.54 -16.56
C SER A 69 15.84 -18.04 -16.44
N VAL A 70 14.83 -17.64 -15.68
CA VAL A 70 14.26 -16.28 -15.67
C VAL A 70 14.93 -15.38 -14.62
N VAL A 71 15.67 -15.96 -13.69
CA VAL A 71 16.20 -15.26 -12.52
C VAL A 71 17.72 -15.11 -12.62
N ASP A 72 18.27 -14.12 -11.92
CA ASP A 72 19.70 -13.96 -11.72
C ASP A 72 20.38 -15.28 -11.28
N GLU A 73 21.45 -15.66 -11.99
CA GLU A 73 22.11 -16.95 -11.79
C GLU A 73 22.81 -17.08 -10.43
N GLU A 74 23.21 -15.95 -9.83
CA GLU A 74 23.77 -15.97 -8.47
C GLU A 74 22.67 -16.30 -7.44
N LEU A 75 21.50 -15.68 -7.57
CA LEU A 75 20.33 -15.99 -6.75
C LEU A 75 19.88 -17.45 -6.92
N MET A 76 19.81 -17.96 -8.15
CA MET A 76 19.43 -19.35 -8.41
C MET A 76 20.41 -20.36 -7.83
N ARG A 77 21.71 -20.08 -7.91
CA ARG A 77 22.75 -20.92 -7.28
C ARG A 77 22.62 -20.93 -5.75
N ALA A 78 22.37 -19.76 -5.14
CA ALA A 78 22.15 -19.65 -3.71
C ALA A 78 20.89 -20.42 -3.27
N LEU A 79 19.82 -20.36 -4.07
CA LEU A 79 18.58 -21.09 -3.82
C LEU A 79 18.78 -22.61 -3.90
N ARG A 80 19.48 -23.11 -4.93
CA ARG A 80 19.86 -24.54 -5.04
C ARG A 80 20.65 -25.03 -3.83
N LYS A 81 21.61 -24.22 -3.36
CA LYS A 81 22.40 -24.52 -2.16
C LYS A 81 21.52 -24.62 -0.92
N HIS A 82 20.56 -23.71 -0.77
CA HIS A 82 19.62 -23.71 0.35
C HIS A 82 18.72 -24.95 0.34
N GLN A 83 18.07 -25.23 -0.79
CA GLN A 83 17.20 -26.40 -0.96
C GLN A 83 17.95 -27.72 -0.72
N LEU A 84 19.20 -27.84 -1.19
CA LEU A 84 20.04 -29.01 -0.91
C LEU A 84 20.30 -29.19 0.59
N SER A 85 20.58 -28.10 1.32
CA SER A 85 20.78 -28.14 2.77
C SER A 85 19.49 -28.49 3.51
N GLU A 86 18.34 -28.01 3.05
CA GLU A 86 17.02 -28.33 3.58
C GLU A 86 16.71 -29.82 3.40
N THR A 87 16.86 -30.36 2.19
CA THR A 87 16.66 -31.80 1.92
C THR A 87 17.62 -32.68 2.74
N ARG A 88 18.86 -32.23 2.98
CA ARG A 88 19.80 -32.92 3.85
C ARG A 88 19.31 -32.92 5.31
N LEU A 89 18.76 -31.81 5.79
CA LEU A 89 18.23 -31.71 7.15
C LEU A 89 17.00 -32.57 7.34
N GLU A 90 16.09 -32.57 6.37
CA GLU A 90 14.91 -33.45 6.39
C GLU A 90 15.32 -34.92 6.47
N ARG A 91 16.28 -35.34 5.65
CA ARG A 91 16.83 -36.70 5.69
C ARG A 91 17.44 -37.05 7.03
N GLU A 92 18.36 -36.22 7.55
CA GLU A 92 19.00 -36.48 8.85
C GLU A 92 17.99 -36.48 9.99
N THR A 93 16.94 -35.67 9.92
CA THR A 93 15.85 -35.66 10.90
C THR A 93 15.06 -36.96 10.85
N LEU A 94 14.77 -37.47 9.65
CA LEU A 94 14.08 -38.76 9.47
C LEU A 94 14.93 -39.93 9.98
N GLU A 95 16.23 -39.95 9.62
CA GLU A 95 17.19 -40.96 10.09
C GLU A 95 17.34 -40.92 11.63
N CYS A 96 17.36 -39.73 12.25
CA CYS A 96 17.40 -39.60 13.70
C CYS A 96 16.17 -40.22 14.39
N ILE A 97 14.98 -40.06 13.82
CA ILE A 97 13.73 -40.64 14.35
C ILE A 97 13.76 -42.17 14.26
N GLU A 98 14.29 -42.73 13.17
CA GLU A 98 14.44 -44.19 13.01
C GLU A 98 15.47 -44.76 14.00
N GLN A 99 16.61 -44.11 14.17
CA GLN A 99 17.71 -44.57 15.02
C GLN A 99 17.47 -44.32 16.52
N GLU A 100 16.59 -43.38 16.91
CA GLU A 100 16.18 -43.17 18.32
C GLU A 100 15.51 -44.42 18.90
N SER A 101 14.93 -45.26 18.04
CA SER A 101 14.42 -46.59 18.38
C SER A 101 15.52 -47.62 18.66
N GLU A 102 16.76 -47.39 18.20
CA GLU A 102 17.88 -48.35 18.25
C GLU A 102 18.98 -48.00 19.26
N GLY A 103 18.86 -46.86 19.97
CA GLY A 103 19.71 -46.53 21.12
C GLY A 103 21.11 -45.99 20.76
N GLU A 104 21.21 -45.16 19.72
CA GLU A 104 22.47 -44.52 19.32
C GLU A 104 22.93 -43.35 20.23
N ASP A 105 24.22 -43.02 20.13
CA ASP A 105 24.93 -41.98 20.89
C ASP A 105 24.50 -40.54 20.50
N GLU A 106 23.75 -39.91 21.40
CA GLU A 106 23.35 -38.49 21.38
C GLU A 106 24.49 -37.51 21.08
N GLU A 107 25.71 -37.80 21.53
CA GLU A 107 26.88 -36.93 21.33
C GLU A 107 27.35 -36.92 19.87
N ALA A 108 27.27 -38.06 19.19
CA ALA A 108 27.60 -38.19 17.77
C ALA A 108 26.58 -37.45 16.88
N ARG A 109 25.29 -37.54 17.22
CA ARG A 109 24.21 -36.81 16.52
C ARG A 109 24.38 -35.31 16.61
N LYS A 110 24.69 -34.79 17.80
CA LYS A 110 24.95 -33.35 18.00
C LYS A 110 26.14 -32.83 17.17
N ARG A 111 27.15 -33.66 16.94
CA ARG A 111 28.33 -33.30 16.13
C ARG A 111 28.05 -33.19 14.63
N VAL A 112 27.05 -33.91 14.11
CA VAL A 112 26.64 -33.84 12.69
C VAL A 112 25.59 -32.74 12.46
N LYS A 113 24.65 -32.60 13.40
CA LYS A 113 23.57 -31.61 13.32
C LYS A 113 24.08 -30.17 13.37
N THR A 114 25.14 -29.90 14.12
CA THR A 114 25.72 -28.55 14.28
C THR A 114 26.33 -27.96 12.99
N PRO A 115 27.10 -28.71 12.17
CA PRO A 115 27.48 -28.31 10.82
C PRO A 115 26.29 -27.99 9.91
N LEU A 116 25.24 -28.81 9.94
CA LEU A 116 24.11 -28.65 9.03
C LEU A 116 23.23 -27.44 9.39
N GLU A 117 22.99 -27.20 10.67
CA GLU A 117 22.35 -25.97 11.16
C GLU A 117 23.12 -24.73 10.72
N LYS A 118 24.46 -24.81 10.73
CA LYS A 118 25.32 -23.73 10.23
C LYS A 118 25.18 -23.56 8.71
N ASP A 119 25.18 -24.63 7.94
CA ASP A 119 25.01 -24.59 6.48
C ASP A 119 23.67 -23.94 6.09
N ILE A 120 22.58 -24.25 6.80
CA ILE A 120 21.28 -23.63 6.60
C ILE A 120 21.34 -22.14 6.92
N LYS A 121 21.86 -21.76 8.09
CA LYS A 121 22.00 -20.35 8.47
C LYS A 121 22.84 -19.57 7.48
N ASP A 122 23.94 -20.14 7.02
CA ASP A 122 24.82 -19.53 6.03
C ASP A 122 24.09 -19.38 4.69
N SER A 123 23.33 -20.39 4.25
CA SER A 123 22.54 -20.31 3.01
C SER A 123 21.43 -19.26 3.05
N VAL A 124 20.68 -19.15 4.17
CA VAL A 124 19.65 -18.12 4.35
C VAL A 124 20.27 -16.73 4.37
N ARG A 125 21.42 -16.57 5.05
CA ARG A 125 22.15 -15.29 5.05
C ARG A 125 22.61 -14.92 3.65
N ASP A 126 23.13 -15.87 2.88
CA ASP A 126 23.58 -15.64 1.50
C ASP A 126 22.40 -15.19 0.61
N LEU A 127 21.24 -15.85 0.73
CA LEU A 127 20.00 -15.48 0.02
C LEU A 127 19.55 -14.06 0.39
N LEU A 128 19.42 -13.74 1.69
CA LEU A 128 19.01 -12.42 2.14
C LEU A 128 19.97 -11.32 1.69
N ARG A 129 21.27 -11.61 1.61
CA ARG A 129 22.28 -10.67 1.09
C ARG A 129 22.02 -10.36 -0.37
N LEU A 130 21.75 -11.37 -1.20
CA LEU A 130 21.49 -11.22 -2.63
C LEU A 130 20.18 -10.46 -2.90
N LEU A 131 19.12 -10.83 -2.18
CA LEU A 131 17.83 -10.14 -2.27
C LEU A 131 17.94 -8.67 -1.88
N ARG A 132 18.76 -8.36 -0.88
CA ARG A 132 19.01 -6.98 -0.43
C ARG A 132 19.86 -6.18 -1.42
N SER A 133 20.76 -6.81 -2.17
CA SER A 133 21.57 -6.12 -3.18
C SER A 133 20.82 -5.86 -4.49
N CYS A 134 19.73 -6.59 -4.75
CA CYS A 134 18.99 -6.54 -6.00
C CYS A 134 17.47 -6.38 -5.75
N PRO A 135 17.01 -5.26 -5.17
CA PRO A 135 15.59 -5.03 -4.90
C PRO A 135 14.72 -5.04 -6.17
N ASP A 136 15.27 -4.59 -7.30
CA ASP A 136 14.57 -4.62 -8.59
C ASP A 136 14.31 -6.04 -9.09
N ALA A 137 15.21 -6.99 -8.76
CA ALA A 137 15.03 -8.39 -9.12
C ALA A 137 13.81 -9.00 -8.40
N ILE A 138 13.51 -8.56 -7.18
CA ILE A 138 12.32 -9.01 -6.42
C ILE A 138 11.05 -8.51 -7.08
N SER A 139 11.04 -7.26 -7.53
CA SER A 139 9.89 -6.67 -8.23
C SER A 139 9.62 -7.40 -9.54
N GLY A 140 10.67 -7.64 -10.35
CA GLY A 140 10.55 -8.42 -11.59
C GLY A 140 10.11 -9.87 -11.35
N LEU A 141 10.66 -10.52 -10.33
CA LEU A 141 10.26 -11.87 -9.92
C LEU A 141 8.77 -11.96 -9.58
N ARG A 142 8.23 -10.97 -8.86
CA ARG A 142 6.79 -10.96 -8.52
C ARG A 142 5.91 -10.84 -9.76
N GLU A 143 6.27 -9.96 -10.69
CA GLU A 143 5.49 -9.71 -11.91
C GLU A 143 5.58 -10.87 -12.90
N GLU A 144 6.76 -11.45 -13.09
CA GLU A 144 7.02 -12.45 -14.12
C GLU A 144 6.63 -13.88 -13.70
N GLN A 145 6.78 -14.21 -12.42
CA GLN A 145 6.50 -15.57 -11.91
C GLN A 145 5.17 -15.67 -11.17
N GLY A 146 4.37 -14.59 -11.14
CA GLY A 146 3.07 -14.56 -10.49
C GLY A 146 3.17 -14.95 -9.01
N MET A 147 4.23 -14.51 -8.33
CA MET A 147 4.46 -14.87 -6.94
C MET A 147 3.29 -14.41 -6.08
N GLU A 148 2.62 -15.37 -5.46
CA GLU A 148 1.49 -15.12 -4.57
C GLU A 148 2.04 -14.56 -3.24
N VAL A 149 2.12 -13.23 -3.17
CA VAL A 149 2.31 -12.54 -1.90
C VAL A 149 0.94 -12.32 -1.29
N GLY A 150 0.81 -12.57 0.02
CA GLY A 150 -0.46 -12.40 0.72
C GLY A 150 -1.07 -11.01 0.48
N GLU A 151 -2.39 -10.96 0.35
CA GLU A 151 -3.13 -9.73 0.04
C GLU A 151 -2.84 -8.64 1.08
N SER A 152 -2.78 -9.02 2.37
CA SER A 152 -2.46 -8.11 3.48
C SER A 152 -1.08 -7.48 3.38
N GLU A 153 -0.08 -8.28 3.01
CA GLU A 153 1.30 -7.83 2.85
C GLU A 153 1.42 -6.89 1.64
N CYS A 154 0.75 -7.24 0.54
CA CYS A 154 0.66 -6.37 -0.64
C CYS A 154 0.02 -5.02 -0.31
N GLU A 155 -1.11 -5.02 0.40
CA GLU A 155 -1.80 -3.80 0.82
C GLU A 155 -0.91 -2.94 1.73
N LEU A 156 -0.24 -3.56 2.71
CA LEU A 156 0.66 -2.85 3.61
C LEU A 156 1.84 -2.21 2.86
N ILE A 157 2.48 -2.95 1.95
CA ILE A 157 3.58 -2.42 1.10
C ILE A 157 3.07 -1.23 0.28
N MET A 158 1.89 -1.34 -0.34
CA MET A 158 1.29 -0.28 -1.13
C MET A 158 1.01 0.97 -0.30
N VAL A 159 0.37 0.82 0.86
CA VAL A 159 0.06 1.94 1.77
C VAL A 159 1.34 2.62 2.27
N LEU A 160 2.39 1.85 2.58
CA LEU A 160 3.68 2.41 2.99
C LEU A 160 4.37 3.19 1.86
N LYS A 161 4.31 2.70 0.62
CA LYS A 161 4.81 3.44 -0.56
C LYS A 161 4.06 4.75 -0.77
N MET A 162 2.73 4.73 -0.64
CA MET A 162 1.89 5.94 -0.72
C MET A 162 2.22 6.93 0.40
N PHE A 163 2.36 6.43 1.63
CA PHE A 163 2.74 7.23 2.79
C PHE A 163 4.12 7.89 2.58
N HIS A 164 5.10 7.13 2.11
CA HIS A 164 6.44 7.62 1.82
C HIS A 164 6.43 8.73 0.77
N SER A 165 5.73 8.52 -0.35
CA SER A 165 5.58 9.54 -1.40
C SER A 165 4.93 10.82 -0.84
N HIS A 166 3.83 10.67 -0.10
CA HIS A 166 3.13 11.81 0.49
C HIS A 166 4.00 12.57 1.51
N MET A 167 4.76 11.84 2.32
CA MET A 167 5.71 12.42 3.28
C MET A 167 6.81 13.19 2.56
N VAL A 168 7.41 12.63 1.51
CA VAL A 168 8.44 13.31 0.71
C VAL A 168 7.89 14.58 0.08
N ASP A 169 6.70 14.53 -0.52
CA ASP A 169 6.04 15.70 -1.09
C ASP A 169 5.85 16.79 -0.03
N LYS A 170 5.37 16.41 1.16
CA LYS A 170 5.12 17.34 2.26
C LYS A 170 6.38 17.97 2.83
N LEU A 171 7.48 17.23 2.88
CA LEU A 171 8.77 17.72 3.37
C LEU A 171 9.50 18.58 2.33
N GLN A 172 9.10 18.50 1.06
CA GLN A 172 9.62 19.36 -0.02
C GLN A 172 8.80 20.64 -0.20
N THR A 173 7.53 20.65 0.18
CA THR A 173 6.69 21.85 0.13
C THR A 173 7.01 22.81 1.28
N SER A 174 7.21 24.09 0.95
CA SER A 174 7.21 25.15 1.98
C SER A 174 5.82 25.43 2.53
N LEU A 175 5.77 26.03 3.73
CA LEU A 175 4.54 26.49 4.36
C LEU A 175 3.71 27.39 3.43
N ASP A 176 4.37 28.25 2.65
CA ASP A 176 3.73 29.19 1.71
C ASP A 176 3.13 28.47 0.50
N GLU A 177 3.84 27.48 -0.07
CA GLU A 177 3.32 26.63 -1.16
C GLU A 177 2.18 25.72 -0.69
N ASP A 178 2.23 25.22 0.55
CA ASP A 178 1.15 24.43 1.13
C ASP A 178 -0.09 25.31 1.38
N LEU A 179 0.09 26.53 1.90
CA LEU A 179 -0.99 27.51 2.04
C LEU A 179 -1.57 27.88 0.67
N GLN A 180 -0.71 28.09 -0.33
CA GLN A 180 -1.11 28.42 -1.68
C GLN A 180 -1.80 27.25 -2.36
N ARG A 181 -1.40 25.98 -2.15
CA ARG A 181 -2.13 24.77 -2.62
C ARG A 181 -3.49 24.61 -1.96
N VAL A 182 -3.63 24.97 -0.68
CA VAL A 182 -4.94 24.97 0.00
C VAL A 182 -5.84 26.08 -0.55
N LEU A 183 -5.28 27.26 -0.82
CA LEU A 183 -6.00 28.41 -1.35
C LEU A 183 -6.28 28.33 -2.86
N SER A 184 -5.43 27.65 -3.62
CA SER A 184 -5.53 27.46 -5.08
C SER A 184 -6.12 26.12 -5.47
N LYS A 185 -6.41 25.23 -4.50
CA LYS A 185 -7.37 24.15 -4.70
C LYS A 185 -8.61 24.82 -5.25
N PRO A 186 -9.05 24.49 -6.48
CA PRO A 186 -10.31 25.03 -6.96
C PRO A 186 -11.33 24.57 -5.92
N LEU A 187 -11.97 25.51 -5.24
CA LEU A 187 -13.37 25.29 -4.90
C LEU A 187 -13.98 24.87 -6.23
N SER A 188 -14.23 23.57 -6.41
CA SER A 188 -14.93 23.10 -7.58
C SER A 188 -16.16 23.99 -7.70
N SER A 189 -16.20 24.76 -8.78
CA SER A 189 -17.25 25.72 -9.11
C SER A 189 -18.65 25.10 -8.96
N PRO A 190 -19.70 25.92 -8.77
CA PRO A 190 -20.27 26.44 -7.53
C PRO A 190 -21.29 25.46 -6.87
N PRO A 191 -21.73 25.71 -5.62
CA PRO A 191 -22.62 24.82 -4.87
C PRO A 191 -24.10 24.86 -5.30
N ALA A 192 -24.45 25.42 -6.48
CA ALA A 192 -25.86 25.62 -6.84
C ALA A 192 -26.56 24.33 -7.30
N GLN A 193 -25.93 23.56 -8.20
CA GLN A 193 -26.49 22.29 -8.68
C GLN A 193 -26.43 21.18 -7.62
N ASP A 194 -25.35 21.13 -6.83
CA ASP A 194 -25.23 20.17 -5.72
C ASP A 194 -26.21 20.49 -4.59
N LEU A 195 -26.47 21.78 -4.30
CA LEU A 195 -27.48 22.15 -3.30
C LEU A 195 -28.88 21.78 -3.76
N GLU A 196 -29.23 22.01 -5.04
CA GLU A 196 -30.51 21.59 -5.62
C GLU A 196 -30.69 20.06 -5.57
N HIS A 197 -29.64 19.30 -5.92
CA HIS A 197 -29.66 17.85 -5.84
C HIS A 197 -29.77 17.34 -4.39
N ILE A 198 -29.05 17.96 -3.45
CA ILE A 198 -29.14 17.64 -2.01
C ILE A 198 -30.53 17.99 -1.45
N THR A 199 -31.14 19.09 -1.89
CA THR A 199 -32.51 19.44 -1.47
C THR A 199 -33.55 18.47 -2.02
N LEU A 200 -33.41 18.05 -3.28
CA LEU A 200 -34.26 17.01 -3.89
C LEU A 200 -34.14 15.68 -3.14
N LEU A 201 -32.90 15.25 -2.86
CA LEU A 201 -32.66 14.00 -2.15
C LEU A 201 -33.20 14.04 -0.70
N ARG A 202 -33.10 15.20 -0.03
CA ARG A 202 -33.71 15.40 1.30
C ARG A 202 -35.23 15.34 1.26
N GLU A 203 -35.85 15.91 0.24
CA GLU A 203 -37.31 15.87 0.07
C GLU A 203 -37.79 14.44 -0.21
N GLU A 204 -37.07 13.70 -1.07
CA GLU A 204 -37.34 12.29 -1.34
C GLU A 204 -37.23 11.44 -0.07
N VAL A 205 -36.16 11.59 0.72
CA VAL A 205 -35.99 10.89 2.01
C VAL A 205 -37.13 11.24 2.98
N ALA A 206 -37.53 12.52 3.09
CA ALA A 206 -38.60 12.94 3.98
C ALA A 206 -39.98 12.36 3.57
N THR A 207 -40.22 12.18 2.26
CA THR A 207 -41.45 11.52 1.78
C THR A 207 -41.43 10.02 2.03
N ALA A 208 -40.29 9.37 1.81
CA ALA A 208 -40.11 7.94 2.10
C ALA A 208 -40.25 7.65 3.60
N GLU A 209 -39.67 8.50 4.46
CA GLU A 209 -39.81 8.41 5.91
C GLU A 209 -41.29 8.49 6.32
N LYS A 210 -42.03 9.51 5.85
CA LYS A 210 -43.48 9.63 6.11
C LYS A 210 -44.29 8.41 5.64
N GLN A 211 -43.92 7.83 4.51
CA GLN A 211 -44.61 6.65 3.97
C GLN A 211 -44.35 5.40 4.82
N VAL A 212 -43.10 5.19 5.24
CA VAL A 212 -42.74 4.11 6.18
C VAL A 212 -43.47 4.29 7.50
N ASP A 213 -43.50 5.51 8.01
CA ASP A 213 -44.12 5.86 9.29
C ASP A 213 -45.66 5.66 9.26
N ALA A 214 -46.29 5.98 8.13
CA ALA A 214 -47.70 5.68 7.91
C ALA A 214 -47.98 4.17 7.81
N LYS A 215 -47.08 3.42 7.17
CA LYS A 215 -47.20 1.95 7.08
C LYS A 215 -47.06 1.30 8.45
N VAL A 216 -46.10 1.73 9.27
CA VAL A 216 -45.91 1.23 10.64
C VAL A 216 -47.15 1.51 11.50
N ARG A 217 -47.74 2.71 11.42
CA ARG A 217 -48.99 3.02 12.12
C ARG A 217 -50.14 2.10 11.70
N HIS A 218 -50.28 1.85 10.40
CA HIS A 218 -51.31 0.94 9.90
C HIS A 218 -51.11 -0.51 10.41
N GLU A 219 -49.89 -1.04 10.38
CA GLU A 219 -49.61 -2.39 10.88
C GLU A 219 -49.84 -2.51 12.40
N LEU A 220 -49.59 -1.44 13.17
CA LEU A 220 -49.91 -1.39 14.60
C LEU A 220 -51.43 -1.42 14.84
N ASP A 221 -52.20 -0.59 14.13
CA ASP A 221 -53.67 -0.58 14.23
C ASP A 221 -54.28 -1.95 13.86
N VAL A 222 -53.75 -2.60 12.82
CA VAL A 222 -54.17 -3.96 12.43
C VAL A 222 -53.79 -4.98 13.51
N GLY A 223 -52.59 -4.87 14.08
CA GLY A 223 -52.15 -5.72 15.18
C GLY A 223 -53.02 -5.59 16.44
N GLU A 224 -53.42 -4.38 16.79
CA GLU A 224 -54.37 -4.12 17.88
C GLU A 224 -55.75 -4.71 17.60
N ALA A 225 -56.28 -4.52 16.38
CA ALA A 225 -57.56 -5.10 15.99
C ALA A 225 -57.58 -6.64 16.09
N LEU A 226 -56.51 -7.30 15.62
CA LEU A 226 -56.37 -8.76 15.71
C LEU A 226 -56.24 -9.25 17.15
N THR A 227 -55.55 -8.50 18.02
CA THR A 227 -55.45 -8.87 19.44
C THR A 227 -56.80 -8.75 20.14
N TYR A 228 -57.58 -7.70 19.86
CA TYR A 228 -58.95 -7.61 20.36
C TYR A 228 -59.83 -8.77 19.86
N GLU A 229 -59.75 -9.13 18.58
CA GLU A 229 -60.52 -10.24 18.02
C GLU A 229 -60.14 -11.58 18.63
N ILE A 230 -58.84 -11.86 18.81
CA ILE A 230 -58.35 -13.07 19.49
C ILE A 230 -58.85 -13.14 20.93
N VAL A 231 -58.76 -12.04 21.69
CA VAL A 231 -59.23 -12.00 23.09
C VAL A 231 -60.73 -12.23 23.19
N VAL A 232 -61.52 -11.59 22.33
CA VAL A 232 -62.98 -11.78 22.30
C VAL A 232 -63.34 -13.23 21.95
N ASN A 233 -62.71 -13.79 20.92
CA ASN A 233 -62.96 -15.17 20.49
C ASN A 233 -62.55 -16.18 21.58
N TYR A 234 -61.42 -15.94 22.27
CA TYR A 234 -60.98 -16.77 23.39
C TYR A 234 -61.97 -16.71 24.58
N MET A 235 -62.47 -15.51 24.92
CA MET A 235 -63.46 -15.33 25.99
C MET A 235 -64.82 -15.94 25.66
N CYS A 236 -65.25 -15.87 24.40
CA CYS A 236 -66.50 -16.50 23.94
C CYS A 236 -66.42 -18.02 23.94
N ASN A 237 -65.26 -18.61 23.59
CA ASN A 237 -65.07 -20.07 23.62
C ASN A 237 -64.85 -20.64 25.02
N LEU A 238 -64.57 -19.82 26.04
CA LEU A 238 -64.42 -20.25 27.44
C LEU A 238 -65.76 -20.41 28.19
N HIS A 239 -66.89 -20.07 27.56
CA HIS A 239 -68.25 -20.17 28.13
C HIS A 239 -69.08 -21.34 27.56
N ILE A 240 -68.42 -22.36 26.98
CA ILE A 240 -69.01 -23.67 26.64
C ILE A 240 -68.37 -24.71 27.55
#